data_AF-I0K1J0-F1
#
_entry.id   AF-I0K1J0-F1
#
_cell.length_a   1.000
_cell.length_b   1.000
_cell.length_c   1.000
_cell.angle_alpha   90.00
_cell.angle_beta   90.00
_cell.angle_gamma   90.00
#
_symmetry.space_group_name_H-M   'P 1'
#
loop_
_entity.id
_entity.type
_entity.pdbx_description
1 polymer ?
#
loop_
_entity_poly.entity_id
_entity_poly.type
_entity_poly.pdbx_seq_one_letter_code
_entity_poly.pdbx_strand_id
1 'polypeptide(L)'
;MTKVGIVILLFKISFSQNSFCKNLRVNQEQYKSLASKKELLKAYKARGFLALYRNRNSEARKFFQMCYSLSPEDAKLCELLAIASLRENDRRGVIFWMYQAHLNDLARFYLTIKQPFECSNPFQNATCPMLSTSYPVVPIEIDGHFFAFLIDTGASTSIVDKQVAEALGLKERGASELVLSNGERIQGALSTLPILRIGSLAIKNVPVILIEKLKPLSFDAKNCFHGVLGTDLLSRFNILIDYQTKKIVISKKAMELEAAFLSGSKLLAEIPFLFSPQGLLLVKGSMQSKEIFFIYDTGSGGYPLEFNQKYRNIFFGFSGTARSSLRFGPVAIKKISETFTQLPSDLEEREEIPIGGIIGNRLFSRYKVLLNFQKMVLQLYDQKN
;
A
#
# COMPACT_ATOMS: atom_id res chain seq x y z
N MET A 1 -18.44 -13.88 -4.19
CA MET A 1 -17.95 -12.71 -3.44
C MET A 1 -16.88 -12.04 -4.28
N THR A 2 -17.17 -10.89 -4.88
CA THR A 2 -16.18 -10.17 -5.66
C THR A 2 -15.44 -9.24 -4.71
N LYS A 3 -14.22 -9.63 -4.35
CA LYS A 3 -13.39 -8.91 -3.39
C LYS A 3 -13.07 -7.55 -4.02
N VAL A 4 -13.29 -6.46 -3.29
CA VAL A 4 -12.52 -5.22 -3.54
C VAL A 4 -11.15 -5.55 -3.02
N GLY A 5 -10.41 -6.21 -3.90
CA GLY A 5 -9.15 -6.82 -3.61
C GLY A 5 -8.06 -5.93 -4.12
N ILE A 6 -6.94 -5.92 -3.38
CA ILE A 6 -5.60 -5.49 -3.79
C ILE A 6 -5.58 -5.04 -5.26
N VAL A 7 -5.75 -3.73 -5.48
CA VAL A 7 -5.64 -3.17 -6.82
C VAL A 7 -4.21 -2.70 -6.99
N ILE A 8 -3.42 -3.52 -7.68
CA ILE A 8 -2.04 -3.18 -8.02
C ILE A 8 -2.06 -2.56 -9.40
N LEU A 9 -1.70 -1.28 -9.50
CA LEU A 9 -1.16 -0.74 -10.76
C LEU A 9 0.04 -1.61 -11.13
N LEU A 10 -0.01 -2.23 -12.30
CA LEU A 10 1.09 -3.04 -12.81
C LEU A 10 2.30 -2.15 -13.10
N PHE A 11 3.19 -2.09 -12.13
CA PHE A 11 4.60 -2.00 -12.45
C PHE A 11 5.04 -3.38 -12.99
N LYS A 12 5.70 -3.44 -14.16
CA LYS A 12 6.16 -4.66 -14.87
C LYS A 12 7.35 -5.33 -14.15
N ILE A 13 7.32 -5.36 -12.83
CA ILE A 13 8.36 -5.97 -12.01
C ILE A 13 8.00 -7.43 -11.81
N SER A 14 8.69 -8.36 -12.46
CA SER A 14 8.83 -9.75 -11.99
C SER A 14 10.31 -10.10 -12.04
N PHE A 15 10.89 -10.76 -11.04
CA PHE A 15 12.30 -11.14 -11.08
C PHE A 15 12.45 -12.64 -10.83
N SER A 16 13.07 -13.35 -11.76
CA SER A 16 13.49 -14.72 -11.52
C SER A 16 14.65 -14.74 -10.52
N GLN A 17 14.44 -15.49 -9.43
CA GLN A 17 15.42 -15.93 -8.43
C GLN A 17 16.28 -14.84 -7.75
N ASN A 18 15.93 -14.47 -6.51
CA ASN A 18 16.88 -14.36 -5.39
C ASN A 18 16.13 -14.22 -4.04
N SER A 19 16.61 -14.89 -3.00
CA SER A 19 15.97 -14.91 -1.67
C SER A 19 16.24 -13.61 -0.89
N PHE A 20 15.42 -12.59 -1.09
CA PHE A 20 15.47 -11.33 -0.34
C PHE A 20 15.38 -11.54 1.18
N CYS A 21 14.70 -12.60 1.64
CA CYS A 21 14.44 -12.83 3.06
C CYS A 21 15.58 -13.42 3.92
N LYS A 22 16.64 -14.02 3.37
CA LYS A 22 17.63 -14.71 4.24
C LYS A 22 18.73 -13.83 4.84
N ASN A 23 19.02 -12.64 4.30
CA ASN A 23 20.24 -11.89 4.67
C ASN A 23 20.07 -10.37 4.82
N LEU A 24 18.99 -9.91 5.45
CA LEU A 24 18.80 -8.48 5.75
C LEU A 24 19.87 -7.88 6.69
N ARG A 25 20.48 -8.69 7.56
CA ARG A 25 21.61 -8.29 8.41
C ARG A 25 22.98 -8.56 7.78
N VAL A 26 23.13 -9.69 7.07
CA VAL A 26 24.44 -10.13 6.55
C VAL A 26 24.96 -9.25 5.40
N ASN A 27 24.07 -8.60 4.64
CA ASN A 27 24.48 -7.72 3.52
C ASN A 27 24.98 -6.32 3.94
N GLN A 28 25.00 -6.00 5.24
CA GLN A 28 25.47 -4.69 5.74
C GLN A 28 27.01 -4.59 5.84
N GLU A 29 27.74 -5.70 6.01
CA GLU A 29 29.14 -5.65 6.47
C GLU A 29 30.25 -6.04 5.49
N GLN A 30 29.98 -6.33 4.21
CA GLN A 30 31.08 -6.69 3.30
C GLN A 30 31.16 -5.81 2.05
N TYR A 31 32.41 -5.74 1.57
CA TYR A 31 32.90 -5.29 0.25
C TYR A 31 33.59 -3.92 0.19
N LYS A 32 34.89 -3.96 0.53
CA LYS A 32 35.97 -3.14 -0.04
C LYS A 32 37.19 -4.03 -0.34
N SER A 33 37.08 -4.89 -1.34
CA SER A 33 38.19 -5.40 -2.15
C SER A 33 37.61 -6.15 -3.36
N LEU A 34 37.97 -5.74 -4.59
CA LEU A 34 37.75 -6.41 -5.88
C LEU A 34 36.48 -7.32 -6.01
N ALA A 35 35.30 -6.82 -5.67
CA ALA A 35 34.06 -7.55 -5.91
C ALA A 35 33.73 -7.50 -7.42
N SER A 36 33.35 -8.64 -8.00
CA SER A 36 32.94 -8.70 -9.41
C SER A 36 31.72 -7.78 -9.66
N LYS A 37 31.56 -7.31 -10.91
CA LYS A 37 30.41 -6.48 -11.31
C LYS A 37 29.06 -7.09 -10.87
N LYS A 38 28.94 -8.42 -10.94
CA LYS A 38 27.74 -9.17 -10.54
C LYS A 38 27.47 -9.11 -9.04
N GLU A 39 28.51 -9.22 -8.21
CA GLU A 39 28.39 -9.16 -6.75
C GLU A 39 28.03 -7.75 -6.28
N LEU A 40 28.64 -6.72 -6.86
CA LEU A 40 28.30 -5.32 -6.59
C LEU A 40 26.84 -5.03 -6.96
N LEU A 41 26.38 -5.47 -8.13
CA LEU A 41 24.99 -5.31 -8.56
C LEU A 41 24.01 -5.94 -7.55
N LYS A 42 24.30 -7.17 -7.11
CA LYS A 42 23.50 -7.89 -6.11
C LYS A 42 23.46 -7.15 -4.77
N ALA A 43 24.60 -6.66 -4.30
CA ALA A 43 24.71 -5.96 -3.02
C ALA A 43 23.97 -4.62 -3.02
N TYR A 44 24.18 -3.79 -4.05
CA TYR A 44 23.47 -2.52 -4.20
C TYR A 44 21.96 -2.73 -4.37
N LYS A 45 21.54 -3.72 -5.17
CA LYS A 45 20.12 -4.02 -5.36
C LYS A 45 19.45 -4.43 -4.04
N ALA A 46 20.09 -5.29 -3.24
CA ALA A 46 19.58 -5.69 -1.93
C ALA A 46 19.45 -4.50 -0.96
N ARG A 47 20.44 -3.59 -0.93
CA ARG A 47 20.40 -2.37 -0.10
C ARG A 47 19.32 -1.40 -0.57
N GLY A 48 19.19 -1.20 -1.88
CA GLY A 48 18.16 -0.37 -2.48
C GLY A 48 16.76 -0.87 -2.15
N PHE A 49 16.50 -2.17 -2.29
CA PHE A 49 15.22 -2.76 -1.89
C PHE A 49 14.96 -2.61 -0.40
N LEU A 50 15.92 -2.92 0.47
CA LEU A 50 15.75 -2.74 1.91
C LEU A 50 15.37 -1.29 2.27
N ALA A 51 16.04 -0.32 1.66
CA ALA A 51 15.71 1.09 1.84
C ALA A 51 14.29 1.41 1.32
N LEU A 52 13.93 0.93 0.14
CA LEU A 52 12.60 1.15 -0.47
C LEU A 52 11.47 0.54 0.38
N TYR A 53 11.63 -0.69 0.85
CA TYR A 53 10.71 -1.38 1.76
C TYR A 53 10.55 -0.67 3.11
N ARG A 54 11.56 0.09 3.54
CA ARG A 54 11.53 0.92 4.74
C ARG A 54 11.09 2.36 4.47
N ASN A 55 10.57 2.63 3.27
CA ASN A 55 10.15 3.95 2.81
C ASN A 55 11.28 5.02 2.87
N ARG A 56 12.55 4.59 2.79
CA ARG A 56 13.74 5.47 2.73
C ARG A 56 14.13 5.71 1.28
N ASN A 57 13.29 6.47 0.58
CA ASN A 57 13.33 6.56 -0.88
C ASN A 57 14.62 7.21 -1.41
N SER A 58 15.13 8.28 -0.79
CA SER A 58 16.43 8.88 -1.14
C SER A 58 17.59 7.89 -1.01
N GLU A 59 17.61 7.09 0.06
CA GLU A 59 18.63 6.05 0.27
C GLU A 59 18.49 4.94 -0.80
N ALA A 60 17.26 4.54 -1.10
CA ALA A 60 16.97 3.57 -2.15
C ALA A 60 17.47 4.04 -3.52
N ARG A 61 17.15 5.29 -3.91
CA ARG A 61 17.60 5.90 -5.17
C ARG A 61 19.12 5.89 -5.30
N LYS A 62 19.85 6.23 -4.22
CA LYS A 62 21.32 6.19 -4.22
C LYS A 62 21.85 4.81 -4.60
N PHE A 63 21.33 3.75 -4.00
CA PHE A 63 21.78 2.39 -4.32
C PHE A 63 21.33 1.91 -5.70
N PHE A 64 20.10 2.21 -6.09
CA PHE A 64 19.61 1.85 -7.43
C PHE A 64 20.35 2.61 -8.54
N GLN A 65 20.79 3.84 -8.32
CA GLN A 65 21.66 4.58 -9.25
C GLN A 65 23.05 3.94 -9.38
N MET A 66 23.60 3.40 -8.28
CA MET A 66 24.83 2.60 -8.35
C MET A 66 24.61 1.32 -9.17
N CYS A 67 23.47 0.64 -9.02
CA CYS A 67 23.11 -0.47 -9.91
C CYS A 67 23.02 -0.01 -11.37
N TYR A 68 22.42 1.16 -11.63
CA TYR A 68 22.20 1.68 -12.97
C TYR A 68 23.53 2.01 -13.67
N SER A 69 24.50 2.58 -12.94
CA SER A 69 25.85 2.81 -13.50
C SER A 69 26.57 1.53 -13.93
N LEU A 70 26.18 0.37 -13.39
CA LEU A 70 26.71 -0.94 -13.76
C LEU A 70 25.86 -1.62 -14.83
N SER A 71 24.55 -1.35 -14.89
CA SER A 71 23.59 -2.02 -15.78
C SER A 71 22.50 -1.05 -16.26
N PRO A 72 22.81 -0.11 -17.16
CA PRO A 72 21.89 0.97 -17.55
C PRO A 72 20.68 0.52 -18.38
N GLU A 73 20.70 -0.72 -18.89
CA GLU A 73 19.63 -1.28 -19.74
C GLU A 73 18.54 -2.03 -18.93
N ASP A 74 18.66 -2.11 -17.60
CA ASP A 74 17.68 -2.81 -16.76
C ASP A 74 16.42 -1.95 -16.55
N ALA A 75 15.42 -2.15 -17.42
CA ALA A 75 14.14 -1.43 -17.34
C ALA A 75 13.41 -1.60 -15.99
N LYS A 76 13.58 -2.76 -15.30
CA LYS A 76 12.95 -3.00 -14.00
C LYS A 76 13.66 -2.22 -12.89
N LEU A 77 14.96 -2.00 -13.02
CA LEU A 77 15.70 -1.09 -12.13
C LEU A 77 15.25 0.36 -12.33
N CYS A 78 15.05 0.80 -13.58
CA CYS A 78 14.51 2.11 -13.89
C CYS A 78 13.10 2.30 -13.31
N GLU A 79 12.28 1.26 -13.31
CA GLU A 79 10.95 1.28 -12.67
C GLU A 79 11.03 1.48 -11.14
N LEU A 80 11.97 0.80 -10.46
CA LEU A 80 12.23 1.02 -9.03
C LEU A 80 12.68 2.46 -8.73
N LEU A 81 13.52 3.04 -9.61
CA LEU A 81 13.94 4.43 -9.53
C LEU A 81 12.77 5.40 -9.74
N ALA A 82 11.85 5.09 -10.65
CA ALA A 82 10.63 5.85 -10.87
C ALA A 82 9.71 5.80 -9.63
N ILE A 83 9.49 4.62 -9.04
CA ILE A 83 8.70 4.44 -7.81
C ILE A 83 9.31 5.24 -6.65
N ALA A 84 10.62 5.12 -6.42
CA ALA A 84 11.28 5.84 -5.35
C ALA A 84 11.19 7.37 -5.56
N SER A 85 11.30 7.84 -6.80
CA SER A 85 11.13 9.26 -7.15
C SER A 85 9.69 9.74 -6.92
N LEU A 86 8.69 8.91 -7.22
CA LEU A 86 7.27 9.23 -7.05
C LEU A 86 6.90 9.42 -5.58
N ARG A 87 7.45 8.57 -4.70
CA ARG A 87 7.25 8.65 -3.25
C ARG A 87 7.86 9.93 -2.65
N GLU A 88 8.88 10.49 -3.28
CA GLU A 88 9.50 11.76 -2.86
C GLU A 88 8.93 12.99 -3.57
N ASN A 89 7.89 12.83 -4.41
CA ASN A 89 7.38 13.88 -5.29
C ASN A 89 8.45 14.50 -6.20
N ASP A 90 9.51 13.76 -6.54
CA ASP A 90 10.52 14.17 -7.52
C ASP A 90 9.97 13.96 -8.93
N ARG A 91 9.17 14.91 -9.39
CA ARG A 91 8.50 14.85 -10.70
C ARG A 91 9.47 14.64 -11.86
N ARG A 92 10.62 15.31 -11.83
CA ARG A 92 11.62 15.21 -12.91
C ARG A 92 12.22 13.81 -12.94
N GLY A 93 12.59 13.27 -11.77
CA GLY A 93 13.05 11.90 -11.61
C GLY A 93 12.01 10.88 -12.10
N VAL A 94 10.74 11.03 -11.68
CA VAL A 94 9.64 10.16 -12.13
C VAL A 94 9.56 10.08 -13.65
N ILE A 95 9.46 11.22 -14.33
CA ILE A 95 9.32 11.26 -15.79
C ILE A 95 10.53 10.65 -16.48
N PHE A 96 11.74 11.02 -16.05
CA PHE A 96 12.98 10.49 -16.61
C PHE A 96 13.04 8.97 -16.49
N TRP A 97 12.85 8.44 -15.29
CA TRP A 97 12.97 7.00 -15.04
C TRP A 97 11.84 6.19 -15.67
N MET A 98 10.63 6.75 -15.80
CA MET A 98 9.54 6.10 -16.53
C MET A 98 9.87 5.92 -18.02
N TYR A 99 10.49 6.92 -18.67
CA TYR A 99 10.95 6.75 -20.05
C TYR A 99 12.03 5.67 -20.16
N GLN A 100 12.99 5.64 -19.23
CA GLN A 100 14.03 4.60 -19.19
C GLN A 100 13.45 3.20 -18.90
N ALA A 101 12.32 3.11 -18.21
CA ALA A 101 11.59 1.87 -17.95
C ALA A 101 10.60 1.49 -19.08
N HIS A 102 10.56 2.25 -20.17
CA HIS A 102 9.59 2.10 -21.27
C HIS A 102 8.11 2.27 -20.85
N LEU A 103 7.86 3.00 -19.77
CA LEU A 103 6.52 3.38 -19.28
C LEU A 103 6.07 4.70 -19.90
N ASN A 104 6.09 4.77 -21.24
CA ASN A 104 5.95 6.01 -22.00
C ASN A 104 4.62 6.74 -21.74
N ASP A 105 3.51 6.02 -21.65
CA ASP A 105 2.19 6.64 -21.41
C ASP A 105 2.09 7.24 -20.01
N LEU A 106 2.66 6.55 -19.02
CA LEU A 106 2.73 7.06 -17.65
C LEU A 106 3.66 8.29 -17.55
N ALA A 107 4.80 8.27 -18.25
CA ALA A 107 5.69 9.43 -18.35
C ALA A 107 4.99 10.65 -18.97
N ARG A 108 4.27 10.45 -20.09
CA ARG A 108 3.45 11.49 -20.75
C ARG A 108 2.36 12.01 -19.84
N PHE A 109 1.71 11.13 -19.09
CA PHE A 109 0.71 11.53 -18.10
C PHE A 109 1.33 12.42 -17.01
N TYR A 110 2.44 12.01 -16.38
CA TYR A 110 3.11 12.82 -15.35
C TYR A 110 3.70 14.13 -15.88
N LEU A 111 3.98 14.26 -17.18
CA LEU A 111 4.32 15.54 -17.81
C LEU A 111 3.18 16.56 -17.69
N THR A 112 1.92 16.10 -17.72
CA THR A 112 0.73 16.97 -17.63
C THR A 112 0.43 17.46 -16.21
N ILE A 113 1.02 16.84 -15.19
CA ILE A 113 0.76 17.15 -13.78
C ILE A 113 1.87 18.08 -13.28
N LYS A 114 1.54 19.30 -12.83
CA LYS A 114 2.56 20.28 -12.40
C LYS A 114 3.21 19.91 -11.07
N GLN A 115 2.40 19.58 -10.06
CA GLN A 115 2.84 19.21 -8.71
C GLN A 115 1.86 18.15 -8.16
N PRO A 116 2.15 16.84 -8.33
CA PRO A 116 1.26 15.81 -7.84
C PRO A 116 1.16 15.84 -6.32
N PHE A 117 -0.05 15.62 -5.79
CA PHE A 117 -0.34 15.54 -4.34
C PHE A 117 0.02 16.80 -3.53
N GLU A 118 -0.12 17.98 -4.13
CA GLU A 118 0.17 19.26 -3.47
C GLU A 118 -0.84 19.53 -2.35
N CYS A 119 -0.38 19.66 -1.10
CA CYS A 119 -1.25 19.93 0.05
C CYS A 119 -1.34 21.43 0.33
N SER A 120 -2.54 21.97 0.48
CA SER A 120 -2.74 23.42 0.75
C SER A 120 -2.23 23.87 2.11
N ASN A 121 -2.34 23.01 3.14
CA ASN A 121 -1.76 23.24 4.46
C ASN A 121 -1.19 21.91 5.01
N PRO A 122 0.14 21.69 4.93
CA PRO A 122 0.75 20.44 5.34
C PRO A 122 0.70 20.19 6.86
N PHE A 123 0.41 21.20 7.67
CA PHE A 123 0.34 21.10 9.14
C PHE A 123 -1.08 20.88 9.66
N GLN A 124 -2.07 20.84 8.77
CA GLN A 124 -3.45 20.65 9.17
C GLN A 124 -3.77 19.16 9.29
N ASN A 125 -4.15 18.76 10.50
CA ASN A 125 -4.85 17.49 10.70
C ASN A 125 -6.24 17.60 10.07
N ALA A 126 -6.68 16.54 9.40
CA ALA A 126 -8.07 16.40 8.97
C ALA A 126 -8.73 15.27 9.73
N THR A 127 -9.94 15.52 10.23
CA THR A 127 -10.83 14.50 10.78
C THR A 127 -12.03 14.37 9.86
N CYS A 128 -12.41 13.15 9.52
CA CYS A 128 -13.61 12.86 8.76
C CYS A 128 -14.41 11.70 9.40
N PRO A 129 -15.75 11.74 9.34
CA PRO A 129 -16.57 10.63 9.78
C PRO A 129 -16.47 9.47 8.79
N MET A 130 -16.55 8.24 9.31
CA MET A 130 -16.71 7.04 8.50
C MET A 130 -18.20 6.80 8.22
N LEU A 131 -18.52 6.53 6.96
CA LEU A 131 -19.86 6.18 6.48
C LEU A 131 -20.22 4.72 6.81
N SER A 132 -19.23 3.86 7.08
CA SER A 132 -19.40 2.45 7.42
C SER A 132 -18.41 2.02 8.50
N THR A 133 -18.76 1.03 9.32
CA THR A 133 -17.85 0.39 10.29
C THR A 133 -17.24 -0.90 9.78
N SER A 134 -17.87 -1.55 8.80
CA SER A 134 -17.33 -2.78 8.21
C SER A 134 -16.14 -2.49 7.30
N TYR A 135 -16.12 -1.30 6.72
CA TYR A 135 -15.09 -0.80 5.83
C TYR A 135 -14.83 0.69 6.13
N PRO A 136 -13.58 1.17 6.10
CA PRO A 136 -13.25 2.57 6.31
C PRO A 136 -13.62 3.41 5.08
N VAL A 137 -14.92 3.64 4.90
CA VAL A 137 -15.46 4.49 3.84
C VAL A 137 -15.66 5.89 4.39
N VAL A 138 -15.17 6.92 3.70
CA VAL A 138 -15.24 8.33 4.14
C VAL A 138 -15.82 9.21 3.04
N PRO A 139 -16.48 10.34 3.39
CA PRO A 139 -16.89 11.32 2.40
C PRO A 139 -15.66 12.10 1.92
N ILE A 140 -15.55 12.24 0.61
CA ILE A 140 -14.52 13.02 -0.08
C ILE A 140 -15.22 14.08 -0.92
N GLU A 141 -14.79 15.33 -0.76
CA GLU A 141 -15.25 16.43 -1.62
C GLU A 141 -14.34 16.51 -2.85
N ILE A 142 -14.95 16.52 -4.03
CA ILE A 142 -14.29 16.76 -5.32
C ILE A 142 -15.13 17.78 -6.06
N ASP A 143 -14.52 18.94 -6.34
CA ASP A 143 -15.17 20.05 -7.04
C ASP A 143 -16.55 20.42 -6.46
N GLY A 144 -16.64 20.54 -5.13
CA GLY A 144 -17.87 20.90 -4.41
C GLY A 144 -18.88 19.77 -4.22
N HIS A 145 -18.63 18.56 -4.74
CA HIS A 145 -19.53 17.41 -4.63
C HIS A 145 -18.94 16.34 -3.69
N PHE A 146 -19.80 15.70 -2.90
CA PHE A 146 -19.38 14.65 -1.96
C PHE A 146 -19.57 13.24 -2.52
N PHE A 147 -18.51 12.45 -2.47
CA PHE A 147 -18.49 11.06 -2.89
C PHE A 147 -17.93 10.18 -1.78
N ALA A 148 -18.53 9.00 -1.59
CA ALA A 148 -18.00 7.98 -0.68
C ALA A 148 -16.74 7.33 -1.27
N PHE A 149 -15.62 7.33 -0.55
CA PHE A 149 -14.38 6.65 -0.93
C PHE A 149 -13.94 5.64 0.13
N LEU A 150 -13.45 4.49 -0.31
CA LEU A 150 -12.80 3.49 0.54
C LEU A 150 -11.35 3.87 0.83
N ILE A 151 -10.94 3.82 2.09
CA ILE A 151 -9.52 3.88 2.48
C ILE A 151 -8.93 2.47 2.38
N ASP A 152 -8.07 2.23 1.41
CA ASP A 152 -7.60 0.89 1.06
C ASP A 152 -6.07 0.81 1.01
N THR A 153 -5.47 0.20 2.03
CA THR A 153 -4.02 -0.07 2.09
C THR A 153 -3.58 -1.26 1.23
N GLY A 154 -4.53 -2.04 0.70
CA GLY A 154 -4.29 -3.07 -0.31
C GLY A 154 -4.25 -2.52 -1.74
N ALA A 155 -4.82 -1.34 -1.99
CA ALA A 155 -4.75 -0.67 -3.30
C ALA A 155 -3.47 0.17 -3.41
N SER A 156 -2.69 -0.04 -4.47
CA SER A 156 -1.46 0.72 -4.72
C SER A 156 -1.71 2.09 -5.34
N THR A 157 -2.87 2.26 -5.94
CA THR A 157 -3.27 3.48 -6.65
C THR A 157 -4.70 3.87 -6.29
N SER A 158 -4.96 5.17 -6.30
CA SER A 158 -6.29 5.72 -6.09
C SER A 158 -7.14 5.57 -7.36
N ILE A 159 -8.39 5.14 -7.18
CA ILE A 159 -9.30 4.77 -8.27
C ILE A 159 -10.60 5.56 -8.13
N VAL A 160 -11.20 5.92 -9.25
CA VAL A 160 -12.49 6.63 -9.29
C VAL A 160 -13.41 5.93 -10.27
N ASP A 161 -14.68 5.79 -9.90
CA ASP A 161 -15.70 5.28 -10.81
C ASP A 161 -15.88 6.25 -11.99
N LYS A 162 -15.95 5.73 -13.21
CA LYS A 162 -16.07 6.54 -14.42
C LYS A 162 -17.34 7.41 -14.43
N GLN A 163 -18.42 7.00 -13.75
CA GLN A 163 -19.62 7.84 -13.60
C GLN A 163 -19.34 9.12 -12.83
N VAL A 164 -18.47 9.07 -11.80
CA VAL A 164 -18.01 10.27 -11.09
C VAL A 164 -17.16 11.13 -12.01
N ALA A 165 -16.29 10.50 -12.80
CA ALA A 165 -15.44 11.22 -13.75
C ALA A 165 -16.26 11.97 -14.80
N GLU A 166 -17.31 11.35 -15.35
CA GLU A 166 -18.23 11.96 -16.30
C GLU A 166 -19.00 13.13 -15.67
N ALA A 167 -19.56 12.93 -14.47
CA ALA A 167 -20.29 13.96 -13.74
C ALA A 167 -19.43 15.21 -13.43
N LEU A 168 -18.13 15.01 -13.21
CA LEU A 168 -17.16 16.07 -12.93
C LEU A 168 -16.41 16.56 -14.17
N GLY A 169 -16.69 16.02 -15.36
CA GLY A 169 -15.98 16.39 -16.60
C GLY A 169 -14.47 16.09 -16.58
N LEU A 170 -14.04 15.06 -15.84
CA LEU A 170 -12.63 14.65 -15.79
C LEU A 170 -12.20 14.10 -17.14
N LYS A 171 -10.97 14.45 -17.54
CA LYS A 171 -10.40 14.02 -18.82
C LYS A 171 -9.60 12.73 -18.63
N GLU A 172 -9.84 11.75 -19.50
CA GLU A 172 -8.95 10.62 -19.69
C GLU A 172 -7.64 11.08 -20.36
N ARG A 173 -6.49 10.60 -19.88
CA ARG A 173 -5.15 11.03 -20.29
C ARG A 173 -4.24 9.89 -20.75
N GLY A 174 -4.81 8.70 -20.93
CA GLY A 174 -4.09 7.50 -21.39
C GLY A 174 -4.70 6.23 -20.79
N ALA A 175 -4.44 5.09 -21.41
CA ALA A 175 -4.85 3.80 -20.87
C ALA A 175 -3.94 3.35 -19.73
N SER A 176 -4.48 2.54 -18.83
CA SER A 176 -3.76 1.88 -17.75
C SER A 176 -4.33 0.49 -17.53
N GLU A 177 -3.50 -0.43 -17.05
CA GLU A 177 -3.94 -1.78 -16.67
C GLU A 177 -3.76 -1.97 -15.17
N LEU A 178 -4.80 -2.52 -14.55
CA LEU A 178 -4.87 -2.83 -13.13
C LEU A 178 -4.93 -4.34 -12.95
N VAL A 179 -4.24 -4.85 -11.92
CA VAL A 179 -4.39 -6.24 -11.46
C VAL A 179 -5.12 -6.24 -10.14
N LEU A 180 -6.22 -6.97 -10.08
CA LEU A 180 -7.02 -7.18 -8.89
C LEU A 180 -6.42 -8.32 -8.03
N SER A 181 -6.86 -8.44 -6.77
CA SER A 181 -6.31 -9.45 -5.84
C SER A 181 -6.47 -10.90 -6.28
N ASN A 182 -7.40 -11.18 -7.19
CA ASN A 182 -7.66 -12.51 -7.75
C ASN A 182 -6.81 -12.78 -9.01
N GLY A 183 -5.96 -11.83 -9.43
CA GLY A 183 -5.16 -11.89 -10.64
C GLY A 183 -5.87 -11.41 -11.92
N GLU A 184 -7.16 -11.03 -11.83
CA GLU A 184 -7.91 -10.47 -12.96
C GLU A 184 -7.29 -9.13 -13.38
N ARG A 185 -7.16 -8.95 -14.69
CA ARG A 185 -6.67 -7.70 -15.31
C ARG A 185 -7.86 -6.90 -15.81
N ILE A 186 -7.93 -5.64 -15.42
CA ILE A 186 -8.94 -4.71 -15.91
C ILE A 186 -8.26 -3.50 -16.55
N GLN A 187 -8.88 -2.97 -17.59
CA GLN A 187 -8.46 -1.72 -18.21
C GLN A 187 -9.04 -0.54 -17.41
N GLY A 188 -8.26 0.53 -17.32
CA GLY A 188 -8.68 1.81 -16.77
C GLY A 188 -8.06 2.95 -17.56
N ALA A 189 -8.42 4.18 -17.19
CA ALA A 189 -7.89 5.38 -17.81
C ALA A 189 -7.22 6.29 -16.79
N LEU A 190 -6.02 6.78 -17.09
CA LEU A 190 -5.32 7.74 -16.26
C LEU A 190 -6.08 9.06 -16.25
N SER A 191 -6.27 9.65 -15.07
CA SER A 191 -6.83 10.98 -14.92
C SER A 191 -6.24 11.69 -13.71
N THR A 192 -6.63 12.94 -13.49
CA THR A 192 -6.15 13.75 -12.36
C THR A 192 -7.32 14.48 -11.74
N LEU A 193 -7.53 14.29 -10.44
CA LEU A 193 -8.45 15.12 -9.67
C LEU A 193 -7.79 16.48 -9.44
N PRO A 194 -8.41 17.60 -9.88
CA PRO A 194 -7.84 18.93 -9.67
C PRO A 194 -7.65 19.24 -8.19
N ILE A 195 -8.66 18.94 -7.39
CA ILE A 195 -8.65 19.06 -5.94
C ILE A 195 -9.51 17.96 -5.32
N LEU A 196 -8.96 17.32 -4.31
CA LEU A 196 -9.62 16.35 -3.45
C LEU A 196 -9.58 16.91 -2.03
N ARG A 197 -10.71 16.91 -1.31
CA ARG A 197 -10.75 17.29 0.10
C ARG A 197 -11.21 16.13 0.97
N ILE A 198 -10.43 15.85 2.01
CA ILE A 198 -10.79 14.93 3.08
C ILE A 198 -10.85 15.72 4.38
N GLY A 199 -12.05 15.88 4.92
CA GLY A 199 -12.29 16.86 5.99
C GLY A 199 -11.76 18.24 5.59
N SER A 200 -10.93 18.84 6.44
CA SER A 200 -10.32 20.15 6.16
C SER A 200 -9.09 20.11 5.24
N LEU A 201 -8.52 18.94 4.96
CA LEU A 201 -7.29 18.81 4.17
C LEU A 201 -7.60 18.85 2.67
N ALA A 202 -7.00 19.80 1.96
CA ALA A 202 -7.04 19.87 0.49
C ALA A 202 -5.77 19.32 -0.13
N ILE A 203 -5.94 18.47 -1.14
CA ILE A 203 -4.86 17.86 -1.91
C ILE A 203 -5.15 18.12 -3.39
N LYS A 204 -4.25 18.83 -4.06
CA LYS A 204 -4.38 19.18 -5.48
C LYS A 204 -3.63 18.19 -6.35
N ASN A 205 -4.05 18.12 -7.61
CA ASN A 205 -3.41 17.34 -8.67
C ASN A 205 -3.20 15.88 -8.26
N VAL A 206 -4.26 15.21 -7.80
CA VAL A 206 -4.20 13.81 -7.35
C VAL A 206 -4.31 12.91 -8.59
N PRO A 207 -3.25 12.18 -8.98
CA PRO A 207 -3.34 11.18 -10.03
C PRO A 207 -4.30 10.07 -9.60
N VAL A 208 -5.17 9.63 -10.50
CA VAL A 208 -6.12 8.54 -10.28
C VAL A 208 -6.27 7.69 -11.53
N ILE A 209 -6.85 6.49 -11.36
CA ILE A 209 -7.29 5.66 -12.47
C ILE A 209 -8.82 5.60 -12.47
N LEU A 210 -9.40 5.88 -13.62
CA LEU A 210 -10.83 5.73 -13.86
C LEU A 210 -11.12 4.31 -14.28
N ILE A 211 -12.15 3.69 -13.68
CA ILE A 211 -12.62 2.37 -14.08
C ILE A 211 -14.12 2.37 -14.32
N GLU A 212 -14.60 1.50 -15.22
CA GLU A 212 -15.99 1.46 -15.67
C GLU A 212 -17.01 1.24 -14.55
N LYS A 213 -16.69 0.40 -13.56
CA LYS A 213 -17.57 0.18 -12.41
C LYS A 213 -16.84 -0.37 -11.20
N LEU A 214 -16.95 0.33 -10.08
CA LEU A 214 -16.58 -0.23 -8.79
C LEU A 214 -17.66 -1.21 -8.32
N LYS A 215 -17.26 -2.43 -7.96
CA LYS A 215 -18.18 -3.44 -7.45
C LYS A 215 -18.53 -3.10 -5.99
N PRO A 216 -19.81 -3.22 -5.56
CA PRO A 216 -20.20 -3.02 -4.17
C PRO A 216 -19.42 -3.93 -3.21
N LEU A 217 -19.13 -3.45 -2.00
CA LEU A 217 -18.39 -4.21 -0.97
C LEU A 217 -19.18 -5.42 -0.44
N SER A 218 -20.51 -5.41 -0.60
CA SER A 218 -21.45 -6.45 -0.16
C SER A 218 -22.67 -6.50 -1.08
N PHE A 219 -23.38 -7.64 -1.12
CA PHE A 219 -24.66 -7.78 -1.83
C PHE A 219 -25.74 -6.82 -1.31
N ASP A 220 -25.65 -6.40 -0.05
CA ASP A 220 -26.48 -5.34 0.50
C ASP A 220 -26.00 -3.99 -0.06
N ALA A 221 -26.84 -3.34 -0.86
CA ALA A 221 -26.61 -2.08 -1.57
C ALA A 221 -26.28 -0.86 -0.68
N LYS A 222 -26.12 -1.05 0.63
CA LYS A 222 -25.84 0.02 1.61
C LYS A 222 -24.36 0.43 1.69
N ASN A 223 -23.45 -0.28 1.00
CA ASN A 223 -22.00 -0.04 1.03
C ASN A 223 -21.41 0.23 -0.38
N CYS A 224 -22.12 1.03 -1.19
CA CYS A 224 -21.57 1.51 -2.46
C CYS A 224 -20.58 2.66 -2.19
N PHE A 225 -19.43 2.59 -2.84
CA PHE A 225 -18.41 3.64 -2.82
C PHE A 225 -18.08 4.00 -4.26
N HIS A 226 -17.68 5.24 -4.49
CA HIS A 226 -17.44 5.80 -5.82
C HIS A 226 -15.95 5.94 -6.13
N GLY A 227 -15.09 5.59 -5.19
CA GLY A 227 -13.64 5.60 -5.38
C GLY A 227 -12.87 4.91 -4.26
N VAL A 228 -11.60 4.63 -4.54
CA VAL A 228 -10.64 4.07 -3.59
C VAL A 228 -9.51 5.07 -3.42
N LEU A 229 -9.13 5.37 -2.19
CA LEU A 229 -7.87 6.05 -1.89
C LEU A 229 -6.83 4.98 -1.57
N GLY A 230 -5.88 4.82 -2.49
CA GLY A 230 -4.80 3.85 -2.40
C GLY A 230 -3.54 4.41 -1.75
N THR A 231 -2.52 3.57 -1.61
CA THR A 231 -1.27 3.93 -0.94
C THR A 231 -0.42 4.96 -1.67
N ASP A 232 -0.66 5.22 -2.95
CA ASP A 232 -0.11 6.36 -3.68
C ASP A 232 -0.41 7.71 -3.01
N LEU A 233 -1.61 7.84 -2.41
CA LEU A 233 -2.04 8.98 -1.61
C LEU A 233 -1.84 8.72 -0.12
N LEU A 234 -2.32 7.58 0.39
CA LEU A 234 -2.38 7.30 1.83
C LEU A 234 -0.99 7.30 2.49
N SER A 235 0.04 6.81 1.81
CA SER A 235 1.41 6.72 2.37
C SER A 235 2.08 8.07 2.62
N ARG A 236 1.46 9.17 2.15
CA ARG A 236 1.92 10.56 2.34
C ARG A 236 1.53 11.13 3.71
N PHE A 237 0.72 10.40 4.45
CA PHE A 237 0.17 10.81 5.73
C PHE A 237 0.26 9.66 6.74
N ASN A 238 0.11 9.98 8.01
CA ASN A 238 -0.27 9.00 9.02
C ASN A 238 -1.78 9.00 9.15
N ILE A 239 -2.33 7.81 9.37
CA ILE A 239 -3.77 7.58 9.33
C ILE A 239 -4.16 6.90 10.64
N LEU A 240 -4.97 7.59 11.44
CA LEU A 240 -5.62 7.02 12.60
C LEU A 240 -7.05 6.60 12.23
N ILE A 241 -7.39 5.33 12.43
CA ILE A 241 -8.74 4.81 12.24
C ILE A 241 -9.30 4.45 13.62
N ASP A 242 -10.36 5.13 14.02
CA ASP A 242 -11.12 4.86 15.24
C ASP A 242 -12.49 4.30 14.85
N TYR A 243 -12.59 2.97 14.86
CA TYR A 243 -13.81 2.26 14.48
C TYR A 243 -14.96 2.44 15.47
N GLN A 244 -14.66 2.70 16.75
CA GLN A 244 -15.69 2.89 17.78
C GLN A 244 -16.39 4.23 17.59
N THR A 245 -15.60 5.30 17.41
CA THR A 245 -16.15 6.64 17.18
C THR A 245 -16.46 6.93 15.71
N LYS A 246 -16.15 5.98 14.81
CA LYS A 246 -16.33 6.06 13.35
C LYS A 246 -15.62 7.28 12.77
N LYS A 247 -14.36 7.48 13.14
CA LYS A 247 -13.56 8.62 12.69
C LYS A 247 -12.25 8.16 12.06
N ILE A 248 -11.87 8.84 11.01
CA ILE A 248 -10.52 8.78 10.47
C ILE A 248 -9.85 10.13 10.66
N VAL A 249 -8.60 10.09 11.09
CA VAL A 249 -7.75 11.28 11.19
C VAL A 249 -6.53 11.10 10.31
N ILE A 250 -6.27 12.10 9.48
CA ILE A 250 -5.14 12.13 8.55
C ILE A 250 -4.23 13.30 8.92
N SER A 251 -2.93 13.05 9.04
CA SER A 251 -1.94 14.08 9.34
C SER A 251 -0.59 13.80 8.69
N LYS A 252 0.14 14.84 8.31
CA LYS A 252 1.55 14.68 7.92
C LYS A 252 2.49 14.48 9.11
N LYS A 253 2.08 14.70 10.36
CA LYS A 253 2.97 14.53 11.53
C LYS A 253 2.32 13.64 12.58
N ALA A 254 3.02 12.57 12.94
CA ALA A 254 2.54 11.62 13.94
C ALA A 254 2.37 12.25 15.33
N MET A 255 3.29 13.15 15.72
CA MET A 255 3.27 13.78 17.06
C MET A 255 2.02 14.61 17.32
N GLU A 256 1.51 15.32 16.30
CA GLU A 256 0.29 16.13 16.41
C GLU A 256 -0.96 15.25 16.54
N LEU A 257 -0.96 14.05 15.91
CA LEU A 257 -2.02 13.07 16.10
C LEU A 257 -2.03 12.47 17.51
N GLU A 258 -0.85 12.08 17.99
CA GLU A 258 -0.67 11.48 19.32
C GLU A 258 -1.19 12.43 20.41
N ALA A 259 -0.82 13.72 20.35
CA ALA A 259 -1.24 14.72 21.33
C ALA A 259 -2.76 14.99 21.31
N ALA A 260 -3.39 15.07 20.13
CA ALA A 260 -4.77 15.52 20.00
C ALA A 260 -5.82 14.38 20.08
N PHE A 261 -5.53 13.21 19.52
CA PHE A 261 -6.53 12.16 19.30
C PHE A 261 -6.29 10.86 20.08
N LEU A 262 -5.06 10.69 20.59
CA LEU A 262 -4.66 9.53 21.37
C LEU A 262 -4.44 9.87 22.85
N SER A 263 -4.66 11.13 23.25
CA SER A 263 -4.60 11.54 24.66
C SER A 263 -5.48 10.63 25.52
N GLY A 264 -4.91 10.11 26.60
CA GLY A 264 -5.55 9.15 27.50
C GLY A 264 -5.62 7.71 26.99
N SER A 265 -5.43 7.44 25.70
CA SER A 265 -5.41 6.08 25.13
C SER A 265 -4.05 5.43 25.39
N LYS A 266 -4.03 4.15 25.80
CA LYS A 266 -2.81 3.39 26.06
C LYS A 266 -2.36 2.68 24.79
N LEU A 267 -1.08 2.85 24.41
CA LEU A 267 -0.45 2.03 23.37
C LEU A 267 -0.35 0.57 23.86
N LEU A 268 -1.00 -0.35 23.15
CA LEU A 268 -1.04 -1.78 23.47
C LEU A 268 -0.02 -2.58 22.66
N ALA A 269 0.22 -2.18 21.41
CA ALA A 269 1.16 -2.85 20.53
C ALA A 269 1.70 -1.90 19.47
N GLU A 270 2.96 -2.11 19.10
CA GLU A 270 3.59 -1.52 17.93
C GLU A 270 4.10 -2.65 17.05
N ILE A 271 3.65 -2.68 15.79
CA ILE A 271 3.94 -3.73 14.83
C ILE A 271 4.63 -3.10 13.62
N PRO A 272 5.93 -3.36 13.40
CA PRO A 272 6.61 -2.87 12.21
C PRO A 272 5.98 -3.42 10.93
N PHE A 273 5.87 -2.57 9.91
CA PHE A 273 5.47 -2.99 8.56
C PHE A 273 6.52 -2.57 7.53
N LEU A 274 6.54 -3.26 6.39
CA LEU A 274 7.29 -2.88 5.21
C LEU A 274 6.34 -2.31 4.15
N PHE A 275 6.83 -1.44 3.28
CA PHE A 275 6.05 -0.84 2.20
C PHE A 275 6.62 -1.25 0.84
N SER A 276 5.98 -2.23 0.20
CA SER A 276 6.52 -2.86 -0.99
C SER A 276 6.60 -1.92 -2.19
N PRO A 277 7.46 -2.17 -3.20
CA PRO A 277 7.48 -1.38 -4.43
C PRO A 277 6.11 -1.26 -5.08
N GLN A 278 5.29 -2.31 -4.99
CA GLN A 278 3.93 -2.37 -5.52
C GLN A 278 2.91 -1.63 -4.65
N GLY A 279 3.32 -0.95 -3.58
CA GLY A 279 2.44 -0.14 -2.74
C GLY A 279 1.66 -0.95 -1.70
N LEU A 280 2.11 -2.15 -1.33
CA LEU A 280 1.45 -2.97 -0.31
C LEU A 280 2.10 -2.78 1.06
N LEU A 281 1.27 -2.78 2.12
CA LEU A 281 1.74 -2.80 3.50
C LEU A 281 1.94 -4.25 3.93
N LEU A 282 3.18 -4.64 4.20
CA LEU A 282 3.53 -6.01 4.58
C LEU A 282 3.84 -6.08 6.08
N VAL A 283 3.02 -6.82 6.81
CA VAL A 283 3.19 -7.09 8.24
C VAL A 283 3.76 -8.48 8.43
N LYS A 284 4.84 -8.57 9.21
CA LYS A 284 5.49 -9.85 9.50
C LYS A 284 4.70 -10.64 10.54
N GLY A 285 4.22 -11.81 10.14
CA GLY A 285 3.61 -12.81 11.00
C GLY A 285 4.60 -13.92 11.37
N SER A 286 4.45 -14.50 12.55
CA SER A 286 5.16 -15.71 12.96
C SER A 286 4.22 -16.80 13.46
N MET A 287 4.40 -18.01 12.96
CA MET A 287 3.64 -19.20 13.38
C MET A 287 4.55 -20.42 13.36
N GLN A 288 4.59 -21.18 14.46
CA GLN A 288 5.47 -22.35 14.62
C GLN A 288 6.94 -22.05 14.26
N SER A 289 7.44 -20.90 14.74
CA SER A 289 8.79 -20.39 14.46
C SER A 289 9.11 -20.08 12.98
N LYS A 290 8.13 -20.20 12.07
CA LYS A 290 8.23 -19.73 10.69
C LYS A 290 7.76 -18.29 10.60
N GLU A 291 8.50 -17.48 9.86
CA GLU A 291 8.17 -16.08 9.61
C GLU A 291 7.68 -15.90 8.18
N ILE A 292 6.58 -15.18 8.02
CA ILE A 292 5.95 -14.94 6.73
C ILE A 292 5.23 -13.59 6.73
N PHE A 293 5.15 -12.91 5.59
CA PHE A 293 4.51 -11.61 5.50
C PHE A 293 3.05 -11.73 5.12
N PHE A 294 2.24 -10.80 5.62
CA PHE A 294 0.83 -10.67 5.28
C PHE A 294 0.58 -9.24 4.80
N ILE A 295 -0.29 -9.11 3.79
CA ILE A 295 -0.73 -7.80 3.31
C ILE A 295 -1.72 -7.25 4.32
N TYR A 296 -1.48 -6.05 4.85
CA TYR A 296 -2.47 -5.33 5.64
C TYR A 296 -3.40 -4.57 4.69
N ASP A 297 -4.64 -5.03 4.60
CA ASP A 297 -5.63 -4.59 3.62
C ASP A 297 -6.88 -4.08 4.36
N THR A 298 -6.98 -2.76 4.49
CA THR A 298 -8.16 -2.10 5.08
C THR A 298 -9.39 -2.16 4.16
N GLY A 299 -9.22 -2.45 2.86
CA GLY A 299 -10.29 -2.70 1.92
C GLY A 299 -10.90 -4.10 2.05
N SER A 300 -10.19 -5.05 2.65
CA SER A 300 -10.72 -6.40 2.93
C SER A 300 -11.53 -6.44 4.24
N GLY A 301 -12.86 -6.37 4.13
CA GLY A 301 -13.79 -6.43 5.26
C GLY A 301 -14.51 -7.77 5.45
N GLY A 302 -14.37 -8.70 4.51
CA GLY A 302 -15.08 -10.00 4.55
C GLY A 302 -14.63 -10.88 5.72
N TYR A 303 -13.32 -10.93 5.97
CA TYR A 303 -12.70 -11.79 6.98
C TYR A 303 -11.55 -11.08 7.70
N PRO A 304 -11.34 -11.32 9.01
CA PRO A 304 -10.20 -10.75 9.74
C PRO A 304 -8.84 -11.19 9.20
N LEU A 305 -8.73 -12.42 8.70
CA LEU A 305 -7.49 -12.99 8.21
C LEU A 305 -7.80 -14.03 7.14
N GLU A 306 -7.12 -13.94 6.00
CA GLU A 306 -7.22 -14.90 4.90
C GLU A 306 -5.83 -15.42 4.56
N PHE A 307 -5.65 -16.73 4.50
CA PHE A 307 -4.36 -17.33 4.14
C PHE A 307 -4.26 -17.54 2.65
N ASN A 308 -3.08 -17.32 2.09
CA ASN A 308 -2.79 -17.72 0.73
C ASN A 308 -2.85 -19.24 0.62
N GLN A 309 -3.68 -19.75 -0.31
CA GLN A 309 -3.91 -21.17 -0.54
C GLN A 309 -2.61 -21.97 -0.69
N LYS A 310 -1.56 -21.36 -1.25
CA LYS A 310 -0.22 -21.95 -1.39
C LYS A 310 0.37 -22.45 -0.07
N TYR A 311 0.05 -21.80 1.04
CA TYR A 311 0.59 -22.12 2.36
C TYR A 311 -0.36 -22.94 3.24
N ARG A 312 -1.49 -23.42 2.70
CA ARG A 312 -2.50 -24.19 3.45
C ARG A 312 -1.88 -25.33 4.26
N ASN A 313 -1.12 -26.20 3.61
CA ASN A 313 -0.50 -27.35 4.27
C ASN A 313 0.59 -26.94 5.27
N ILE A 314 1.27 -25.82 5.02
CA ILE A 314 2.29 -25.27 5.92
C ILE A 314 1.65 -24.73 7.20
N PHE A 315 0.45 -24.16 7.09
CA PHE A 315 -0.23 -23.51 8.21
C PHE A 315 -1.15 -24.43 9.00
N PHE A 316 -1.81 -25.39 8.34
CA PHE A 316 -2.90 -26.18 8.93
C PHE A 316 -2.64 -27.70 8.87
N GLY A 317 -1.57 -28.14 8.21
CA GLY A 317 -1.31 -29.58 7.99
C GLY A 317 -2.40 -30.26 7.16
N PHE A 318 -2.37 -31.60 7.13
CA PHE A 318 -3.38 -32.40 6.42
C PHE A 318 -4.72 -32.52 7.18
N SER A 319 -4.73 -32.27 8.50
CA SER A 319 -5.91 -32.42 9.36
C SER A 319 -6.74 -31.14 9.54
N GLY A 320 -6.41 -30.05 8.82
CA GLY A 320 -7.14 -28.76 8.84
C GLY A 320 -7.02 -27.92 10.12
N THR A 321 -6.78 -28.52 11.27
CA THR A 321 -6.78 -27.80 12.56
C THR A 321 -5.45 -27.09 12.84
N ALA A 322 -5.45 -25.75 12.81
CA ALA A 322 -4.33 -24.95 13.32
C ALA A 322 -4.17 -25.16 14.83
N ARG A 323 -3.14 -25.91 15.24
CA ARG A 323 -2.77 -26.08 16.66
C ARG A 323 -1.94 -24.92 17.23
N SER A 324 -1.71 -23.86 16.46
CA SER A 324 -0.75 -22.79 16.78
C SER A 324 -1.35 -21.39 16.72
N SER A 325 -0.87 -20.50 17.60
CA SER A 325 -1.14 -19.07 17.54
C SER A 325 -0.30 -18.40 16.46
N LEU A 326 -0.90 -17.54 15.64
CA LEU A 326 -0.21 -16.62 14.74
C LEU A 326 0.11 -15.34 15.51
N ARG A 327 1.34 -14.86 15.43
CA ARG A 327 1.78 -13.64 16.11
C ARG A 327 2.14 -12.56 15.10
N PHE A 328 1.77 -11.32 15.40
CA PHE A 328 2.19 -10.11 14.70
C PHE A 328 2.85 -9.19 15.73
N GLY A 329 4.18 -9.20 15.78
CA GLY A 329 4.93 -8.56 16.88
C GLY A 329 4.45 -9.07 18.25
N PRO A 330 4.03 -8.18 19.18
CA PRO A 330 3.55 -8.59 20.50
C PRO A 330 2.11 -9.17 20.48
N VAL A 331 1.37 -9.05 19.39
CA VAL A 331 -0.04 -9.46 19.30
C VAL A 331 -0.14 -10.93 18.90
N ALA A 332 -0.89 -11.74 19.65
CA ALA A 332 -1.13 -13.15 19.36
C ALA A 332 -2.60 -13.44 19.01
N ILE A 333 -2.83 -14.10 17.88
CA ILE A 333 -4.14 -14.57 17.42
C ILE A 333 -4.23 -16.08 17.67
N LYS A 334 -5.05 -16.48 18.65
CA LYS A 334 -5.18 -17.88 19.10
C LYS A 334 -6.24 -18.69 18.34
N LYS A 335 -7.32 -18.04 17.88
CA LYS A 335 -8.42 -18.67 17.15
C LYS A 335 -8.34 -18.23 15.70
N ILE A 336 -7.60 -18.99 14.90
CA ILE A 336 -7.41 -18.73 13.48
C ILE A 336 -8.50 -19.45 12.70
N SER A 337 -9.23 -18.74 11.84
CA SER A 337 -10.18 -19.35 10.90
C SER A 337 -9.45 -19.91 9.68
N GLU A 338 -9.91 -21.06 9.19
CA GLU A 338 -9.47 -21.65 7.91
C GLU A 338 -10.09 -20.91 6.71
N THR A 339 -9.76 -19.63 6.57
CA THR A 339 -10.19 -18.83 5.42
C THR A 339 -9.03 -18.70 4.46
N PHE A 340 -9.25 -19.04 3.20
CA PHE A 340 -8.21 -19.04 2.18
C PHE A 340 -8.54 -18.12 1.01
N THR A 341 -7.49 -17.57 0.41
CA THR A 341 -7.56 -16.77 -0.81
C THR A 341 -6.50 -17.24 -1.80
N GLN A 342 -6.81 -17.12 -3.09
CA GLN A 342 -5.84 -17.31 -4.15
C GLN A 342 -5.28 -15.93 -4.52
N LEU A 343 -4.01 -15.69 -4.18
CA LEU A 343 -3.28 -14.49 -4.59
C LEU A 343 -2.71 -14.68 -6.01
N PRO A 344 -2.37 -13.60 -6.72
CA PRO A 344 -1.73 -13.70 -8.04
C PRO A 344 -0.44 -14.52 -7.94
N SER A 345 -0.24 -15.44 -8.87
CA SER A 345 0.87 -16.42 -8.82
C SER A 345 2.25 -15.78 -8.89
N ASP A 346 2.35 -14.62 -9.55
CA ASP A 346 3.58 -13.85 -9.73
C ASP A 346 3.84 -12.87 -8.58
N LEU A 347 2.90 -12.64 -7.66
CA LEU A 347 3.01 -11.61 -6.63
C LEU A 347 4.28 -11.78 -5.77
N GLU A 348 4.53 -12.98 -5.25
CA GLU A 348 5.73 -13.26 -4.46
C GLU A 348 7.03 -13.12 -5.26
N GLU A 349 6.99 -13.36 -6.57
CA GLU A 349 8.14 -13.15 -7.47
C GLU A 349 8.41 -11.64 -7.66
N ARG A 350 7.36 -10.82 -7.77
CA ARG A 350 7.48 -9.36 -7.86
C ARG A 350 8.03 -8.73 -6.59
N GLU A 351 7.61 -9.29 -5.46
CA GLU A 351 7.89 -8.81 -4.11
C GLU A 351 9.21 -9.37 -3.57
N GLU A 352 9.69 -10.49 -4.12
CA GLU A 352 10.82 -11.28 -3.60
C GLU A 352 10.60 -11.75 -2.14
N ILE A 353 9.36 -11.71 -1.64
CA ILE A 353 8.96 -12.02 -0.26
C ILE A 353 7.79 -13.01 -0.26
N PRO A 354 7.82 -14.06 0.60
CA PRO A 354 6.67 -14.96 0.76
C PRO A 354 5.48 -14.24 1.40
N ILE A 355 4.31 -14.34 0.76
CA ILE A 355 3.07 -13.70 1.21
C ILE A 355 2.09 -14.77 1.65
N GLY A 356 1.98 -14.89 2.98
CA GLY A 356 1.16 -15.88 3.67
C GLY A 356 -0.33 -15.58 3.62
N GLY A 357 -0.74 -14.38 3.23
CA GLY A 357 -2.14 -14.01 3.16
C GLY A 357 -2.41 -12.53 3.32
N ILE A 358 -3.66 -12.22 3.68
CA ILE A 358 -4.20 -10.88 3.86
C ILE A 358 -4.72 -10.75 5.30
N ILE A 359 -4.30 -9.70 6.01
CA ILE A 359 -4.92 -9.22 7.23
C ILE A 359 -6.00 -8.22 6.82
N GLY A 360 -7.26 -8.57 7.07
CA GLY A 360 -8.39 -7.70 6.77
C GLY A 360 -8.67 -6.67 7.86
N ASN A 361 -9.44 -5.65 7.49
CA ASN A 361 -9.89 -4.53 8.29
C ASN A 361 -10.40 -4.94 9.69
N ARG A 362 -11.16 -6.04 9.76
CA ARG A 362 -11.81 -6.49 11.01
C ARG A 362 -10.83 -6.94 12.10
N LEU A 363 -9.63 -7.41 11.78
CA LEU A 363 -8.72 -8.03 12.77
C LEU A 363 -8.37 -7.09 13.92
N PHE A 364 -8.13 -5.82 13.59
CA PHE A 364 -7.73 -4.78 14.54
C PHE A 364 -8.82 -3.73 14.80
N SER A 365 -10.05 -3.95 14.32
CA SER A 365 -11.18 -3.01 14.46
C SER A 365 -11.62 -2.72 15.91
N ARG A 366 -11.22 -3.57 16.87
CA ARG A 366 -11.42 -3.36 18.32
C ARG A 366 -10.43 -2.37 18.95
N TYR A 367 -9.48 -1.87 18.19
CA TYR A 367 -8.47 -0.91 18.63
C TYR A 367 -8.68 0.41 17.88
N LYS A 368 -8.06 1.48 18.39
CA LYS A 368 -7.70 2.60 17.51
C LYS A 368 -6.42 2.20 16.78
N VAL A 369 -6.45 2.25 15.45
CA VAL A 369 -5.35 1.79 14.60
C VAL A 369 -4.66 2.98 13.98
N LEU A 370 -3.40 3.22 14.35
CA LEU A 370 -2.57 4.25 13.74
C LEU A 370 -1.57 3.61 12.76
N LEU A 371 -1.70 3.94 11.49
CA LEU A 371 -0.72 3.65 10.45
C LEU A 371 0.27 4.81 10.37
N ASN A 372 1.47 4.60 10.91
CA ASN A 372 2.52 5.60 10.92
C ASN A 372 3.52 5.33 9.79
N PHE A 373 3.35 5.99 8.64
CA PHE A 373 4.20 5.80 7.46
C PHE A 373 5.60 6.43 7.59
N GLN A 374 5.81 7.30 8.59
CA GLN A 374 7.14 7.88 8.86
C GLN A 374 8.00 6.97 9.72
N LYS A 375 7.39 6.39 10.77
CA LYS A 375 8.05 5.41 11.65
C LYS A 375 7.98 3.98 11.09
N MET A 376 7.15 3.74 10.07
CA MET A 376 6.90 2.42 9.46
C MET A 376 6.35 1.40 10.47
N VAL A 377 5.40 1.84 11.30
CA VAL A 377 4.78 1.04 12.35
C VAL A 377 3.25 1.17 12.35
N LEU A 378 2.59 0.05 12.59
CA LEU A 378 1.17 -0.04 12.89
C LEU A 378 1.03 -0.07 14.41
N GLN A 379 0.39 0.94 14.97
CA GLN A 379 0.22 1.09 16.41
C GLN A 379 -1.24 0.81 16.78
N LEU A 380 -1.44 -0.02 17.80
CA LEU A 380 -2.75 -0.38 18.33
C LEU A 380 -2.91 0.26 19.70
N TYR A 381 -3.91 1.12 19.84
CA TYR A 381 -4.26 1.73 21.11
C TYR A 381 -5.57 1.15 21.63
N ASP A 382 -5.74 1.16 22.94
CA ASP A 382 -7.02 0.83 23.55
C ASP A 382 -8.12 1.81 23.11
N GLN A 383 -9.34 1.30 23.21
CA GLN A 383 -10.57 2.07 23.07
C GLN A 383 -11.01 2.44 24.49
N LYS A 384 -10.45 3.49 25.09
CA LYS A 384 -11.03 4.02 26.33
C LYS A 384 -12.37 4.68 26.02
N ASN A 385 -13.37 4.34 26.82
CA ASN A 385 -14.70 4.95 26.84
C ASN A 385 -14.63 6.44 27.12
#